data_AF-A0A8D5FTA4-F1
#
_entry.id   AF-A0A8D5FTA4-F1
#
_cell.length_a   1.000
_cell.length_b   1.000
_cell.length_c   1.000
_cell.angle_alpha   90.00
_cell.angle_beta   90.00
_cell.angle_gamma   90.00
#
_symmetry.space_group_name_H-M   'P 1'
#
loop_
_entity.id
_entity.type
_entity.pdbx_description
1 polymer ?
#
loop_
_entity_poly.entity_id
_entity_poly.type
_entity_poly.pdbx_seq_one_letter_code
_entity_poly.pdbx_strand_id
1 'polypeptide(L)'
;MQITENLVRKQYLIAPRQINKLKDLAEKQNTSAAEIVRMAIDAFDPDVPADLNESELFDLVSTRVKEAIADTVKTRERLHNTLALLGEK
;
A
#
# COMPACT_ATOMS: atom_id res chain seq x y z
N MET A 1 -17.29 15.93 17.05
CA MET A 1 -17.67 14.70 17.78
C MET A 1 -17.32 13.52 16.88
N GLN A 2 -16.29 12.74 17.23
CA GLN A 2 -16.10 11.43 16.59
C GLN A 2 -17.26 10.56 17.05
N ILE A 3 -18.07 10.08 16.10
CA ILE A 3 -19.11 9.11 16.38
C ILE A 3 -18.37 7.80 16.70
N THR A 4 -18.21 7.49 17.99
CA THR A 4 -17.74 6.17 18.40
C THR A 4 -18.85 5.17 18.09
N GLU A 5 -18.70 4.45 16.98
CA GLU A 5 -19.58 3.35 16.63
C GLU A 5 -19.49 2.25 17.71
N ASN A 6 -20.65 1.72 18.12
CA ASN A 6 -20.71 0.65 19.10
C ASN A 6 -20.21 -0.66 18.49
N LEU A 7 -18.99 -1.06 18.86
CA LEU A 7 -18.43 -2.34 18.44
C LEU A 7 -19.17 -3.50 19.11
N VAL A 8 -19.69 -4.42 18.29
CA VAL A 8 -20.35 -5.64 18.77
C VAL A 8 -19.43 -6.84 18.54
N ARG A 9 -19.20 -7.62 19.60
CA ARG A 9 -18.45 -8.88 19.49
C ARG A 9 -19.27 -9.92 18.74
N LYS A 10 -18.78 -10.37 17.59
CA LYS A 10 -19.30 -11.52 16.84
C LYS A 10 -18.24 -12.61 16.76
N GLN A 11 -18.64 -13.86 17.00
CA GLN A 11 -17.76 -15.02 16.89
C GLN A 11 -18.06 -15.75 15.58
N TYR A 12 -17.02 -16.13 14.85
CA TYR A 12 -17.10 -16.85 13.59
C TYR A 12 -16.02 -17.93 13.57
N LEU A 13 -16.30 -19.04 12.89
CA LEU A 13 -15.35 -20.14 12.74
C LEU A 13 -14.48 -19.87 11.50
N ILE A 14 -13.17 -20.04 11.64
CA ILE A 14 -12.20 -19.95 10.55
C ILE A 14 -11.30 -21.18 10.51
N ALA A 15 -10.89 -21.57 9.30
CA ALA A 15 -9.98 -22.70 9.13
C ALA A 15 -8.61 -22.42 9.78
N PRO A 16 -7.91 -23.44 10.33
CA PRO A 16 -6.60 -23.26 10.97
C PRO A 16 -5.57 -22.55 10.09
N ARG A 17 -5.59 -22.79 8.77
CA ARG A 17 -4.72 -22.09 7.81
C ARG A 17 -4.92 -20.57 7.84
N GLN A 18 -6.16 -20.12 8.00
CA GLN A 18 -6.49 -18.70 8.04
C GLN A 18 -6.10 -18.06 9.37
N ILE A 19 -6.15 -18.83 10.47
CA ILE A 19 -5.63 -18.39 11.78
C ILE A 19 -4.14 -18.06 11.67
N ASN A 20 -3.35 -18.96 11.08
CA ASN A 20 -1.91 -18.75 10.89
C ASN A 20 -1.65 -17.53 10.00
N LYS A 21 -2.35 -17.41 8.87
CA LYS A 21 -2.24 -16.25 7.97
C LYS A 21 -2.53 -14.93 8.69
N LEU A 22 -3.58 -14.90 9.51
CA LEU A 22 -3.96 -13.71 10.26
C LEU A 22 -2.90 -13.32 11.29
N LYS A 23 -2.30 -14.31 11.97
CA LYS A 23 -1.21 -14.11 12.92
C LYS A 23 0.03 -13.53 12.23
N ASP A 24 0.44 -14.10 11.10
CA ASP A 24 1.59 -13.62 10.34
C ASP A 24 1.41 -12.17 9.87
N LEU A 25 0.20 -11.80 9.44
CA LEU A 25 -0.14 -10.44 9.02
C LEU A 25 -0.14 -9.46 10.20
N ALA A 26 -0.70 -9.86 11.33
CA ALA A 26 -0.73 -9.06 12.55
C ALA A 26 0.68 -8.76 13.07
N GLU A 27 1.55 -9.77 13.09
CA GLU A 27 2.96 -9.62 13.49
C GLU A 27 3.72 -8.69 12.53
N LYS A 28 3.56 -8.87 11.21
CA LYS A 28 4.22 -8.01 10.20
C LYS A 28 3.81 -6.54 10.29
N GLN A 29 2.55 -6.27 10.61
CA GLN A 29 2.01 -4.91 10.68
C GLN A 29 2.02 -4.33 12.10
N ASN A 30 2.56 -5.06 13.07
CA ASN A 30 2.60 -4.67 14.49
C ASN A 30 1.23 -4.20 15.01
N THR A 31 0.18 -4.96 14.69
CA THR A 31 -1.20 -4.64 15.03
C THR A 31 -1.97 -5.88 15.49
N SER A 32 -3.23 -5.71 15.92
CA SER A 32 -4.06 -6.81 16.38
C SER A 32 -4.65 -7.61 15.22
N ALA A 33 -4.91 -8.90 15.45
CA ALA A 33 -5.65 -9.75 14.52
C ALA A 33 -7.02 -9.16 14.13
N ALA A 34 -7.71 -8.51 15.08
CA ALA A 34 -8.99 -7.85 14.83
C ALA A 34 -8.84 -6.62 13.90
N GLU A 35 -7.73 -5.89 14.02
CA GLU A 35 -7.42 -4.77 13.13
C GLU A 35 -7.23 -5.25 11.69
N ILE A 36 -6.49 -6.34 11.51
CA ILE A 36 -6.28 -6.94 10.19
C ILE A 36 -7.61 -7.35 9.56
N VAL A 37 -8.52 -7.93 10.34
CA VAL A 37 -9.88 -8.28 9.84
C VAL A 37 -10.65 -7.02 9.46
N ARG A 38 -10.59 -5.96 10.27
CA ARG A 38 -11.27 -4.69 9.95
C ARG A 38 -10.73 -4.09 8.66
N MET A 39 -9.42 -3.96 8.53
CA MET A 39 -8.78 -3.47 7.30
C MET A 39 -9.15 -4.29 6.07
N ALA A 40 -9.22 -5.62 6.21
CA ALA A 40 -9.61 -6.50 5.11
C ALA A 40 -11.08 -6.32 4.71
N ILE A 41 -11.97 -6.08 5.68
CA ILE A 41 -13.39 -5.77 5.42
C ILE A 41 -13.51 -4.40 4.75
N ASP A 42 -12.81 -3.38 5.26
CA ASP A 42 -12.85 -2.02 4.72
C ASP A 42 -12.29 -1.94 3.30
N ALA A 43 -11.29 -2.78 2.98
CA ALA A 43 -10.70 -2.87 1.65
C ALA A 43 -11.51 -3.77 0.68
N PHE A 44 -12.45 -4.57 1.17
CA PHE A 44 -13.24 -5.46 0.33
C PHE A 44 -14.38 -4.69 -0.34
N ASP A 45 -14.30 -4.52 -1.64
CA ASP A 45 -15.37 -3.95 -2.47
C ASP A 45 -16.08 -5.08 -3.23
N PRO A 46 -17.36 -5.37 -2.92
CA PRO A 46 -18.10 -6.45 -3.57
C PRO A 46 -18.52 -6.13 -5.02
N ASP A 47 -18.53 -4.86 -5.40
CA ASP A 47 -18.97 -4.41 -6.73
C ASP A 47 -17.80 -4.32 -7.73
N VAL A 48 -16.57 -4.46 -7.24
CA VAL A 48 -15.34 -4.57 -8.04
C VAL A 48 -15.29 -5.96 -8.67
N PRO A 49 -15.33 -6.08 -10.02
CA PRO A 49 -15.13 -7.36 -10.68
C PRO A 49 -13.78 -7.95 -10.25
N ALA A 50 -13.79 -9.22 -9.83
CA ALA A 50 -12.57 -9.97 -9.47
C ALA A 50 -11.53 -10.03 -10.61
N ASP A 51 -11.95 -9.72 -11.84
CA ASP A 51 -11.14 -9.65 -13.06
C ASP A 51 -10.70 -8.23 -13.45
N LEU A 52 -10.80 -7.23 -12.56
CA LEU A 52 -10.02 -6.01 -12.75
C LEU A 52 -8.55 -6.45 -12.77
N ASN A 53 -7.90 -6.34 -13.93
CA ASN A 53 -6.49 -6.64 -14.15
C ASN A 53 -5.60 -5.72 -13.30
N GLU A 54 -5.63 -5.88 -11.97
CA GLU A 54 -4.84 -5.12 -11.02
C GLU A 54 -3.36 -5.20 -11.38
N SER A 55 -2.92 -6.34 -11.93
CA SER A 55 -1.56 -6.54 -12.42
C SER A 55 -1.17 -5.53 -13.51
N GLU A 56 -2.04 -5.27 -14.50
CA GLU A 56 -1.72 -4.35 -15.59
C GLU A 56 -1.64 -2.90 -15.11
N LEU A 57 -2.50 -2.53 -14.14
CA LEU A 57 -2.45 -1.22 -13.49
C LEU A 57 -1.20 -1.07 -12.62
N PHE A 58 -0.83 -2.09 -11.84
CA PHE A 58 0.39 -2.09 -11.05
C PHE A 58 1.65 -2.02 -11.94
N ASP A 59 1.67 -2.71 -13.08
CA ASP A 59 2.77 -2.66 -14.04
C ASP A 59 2.89 -1.26 -14.68
N LEU A 60 1.76 -0.64 -15.03
CA LEU A 60 1.74 0.73 -15.53
C LEU A 60 2.27 1.72 -14.48
N VAL A 61 1.78 1.64 -13.24
CA VAL A 61 2.22 2.52 -12.13
C VAL A 61 3.71 2.31 -11.87
N SER A 62 4.17 1.06 -11.79
CA SER A 62 5.58 0.70 -11.63
C SER A 62 6.45 1.32 -12.73
N THR A 63 5.99 1.27 -13.97
CA THR A 63 6.67 1.88 -15.12
C THR A 63 6.76 3.40 -14.97
N ARG A 64 5.65 4.08 -14.65
CA ARG A 64 5.64 5.54 -14.47
C ARG A 64 6.51 6.01 -13.30
N VAL A 65 6.54 5.26 -12.21
CA VAL A 65 7.41 5.57 -11.06
C VAL A 65 8.88 5.46 -11.46
N LYS A 66 9.27 4.42 -12.21
CA LYS A 66 10.65 4.26 -12.70
C LYS A 66 11.06 5.40 -13.63
N GLU A 67 10.17 5.80 -14.54
CA GLU A 67 10.39 6.95 -15.43
C GLU A 67 10.61 8.24 -14.62
N ALA A 68 9.72 8.54 -13.68
CA ALA A 68 9.83 9.74 -12.85
C ALA A 68 11.13 9.77 -12.03
N ILE A 69 11.57 8.62 -11.48
CA ILE A 69 12.86 8.51 -10.78
C ILE A 69 14.02 8.80 -11.74
N ALA A 70 14.03 8.19 -12.94
CA ALA A 70 15.09 8.40 -13.92
C ALA A 70 15.17 9.87 -14.37
N ASP A 71 14.03 10.51 -14.62
CA ASP A 71 13.96 11.92 -15.00
C ASP A 71 14.44 12.83 -13.87
N THR A 72 14.09 12.52 -12.62
CA THR A 72 14.55 13.27 -11.44
C THR A 72 16.06 13.19 -11.29
N VAL A 73 16.63 11.99 -11.43
CA VAL A 73 18.09 11.78 -11.37
C VAL A 73 18.79 12.59 -12.46
N LYS A 74 18.32 12.49 -13.70
CA LYS A 74 18.89 13.22 -14.84
C LYS A 74 18.77 14.73 -14.69
N THR A 75 17.67 15.20 -14.12
CA THR A 75 17.46 16.62 -13.81
C THR A 75 18.45 17.09 -12.74
N ARG A 76 18.64 16.30 -11.68
CA ARG A 76 19.62 16.60 -10.62
C ARG A 76 21.05 16.68 -11.17
N GLU A 77 21.44 15.73 -12.03
CA GLU A 77 22.76 15.73 -12.69
C GLU A 77 22.96 16.98 -13.55
N ARG A 78 21.96 17.31 -14.38
CA ARG A 78 22.00 18.54 -15.20
C ARG A 78 22.13 19.78 -14.33
N LEU A 79 21.31 19.89 -13.30
CA LEU A 79 21.30 21.02 -12.39
C LEU A 79 22.65 21.16 -11.68
N HIS A 80 23.23 20.05 -11.20
CA HIS A 80 24.55 20.05 -10.58
C HIS A 80 25.65 20.50 -11.55
N ASN A 81 25.63 20.02 -12.78
CA ASN A 81 26.57 20.44 -13.81
C ASN A 81 26.42 21.93 -14.15
N THR A 82 25.19 22.44 -14.23
CA THR A 82 24.92 23.86 -14.48
C THR A 82 25.39 24.74 -13.32
N LEU A 83 25.13 24.35 -12.07
CA LEU A 83 25.63 25.07 -10.88
C LEU A 83 27.16 25.06 -10.82
N ALA A 84 27.80 23.94 -11.13
CA ALA A 84 29.25 23.83 -11.19
C ALA A 84 29.87 24.75 -12.25
N LEU A 85 29.20 24.92 -13.40
CA LEU A 85 29.62 25.87 -14.46
C LEU A 85 29.42 27.33 -14.05
N LEU A 86 28.44 27.61 -13.19
CA LEU A 86 28.16 28.95 -12.66
C LEU A 86 29.05 29.32 -11.45
N GLY A 87 29.85 28.39 -10.94
CA GLY A 87 30.76 28.62 -9.82
C GLY A 87 30.08 28.67 -8.45
N GLU A 88 28.80 28.32 -8.37
CA GLU A 88 28.08 28.15 -7.10
C GLU A 88 28.47 26.79 -6.50
N LYS A 89 29.33 26.82 -5.47
CA LYS A 89 29.66 25.67 -4.62
C LYS A 89 28.72 25.56 -3.43
#